data_AF-A0A7C7K7J7-F1
#
_entry.id   AF-A0A7C7K7J7-F1
#
_cell.length_a   1.000
_cell.length_b   1.000
_cell.length_c   1.000
_cell.angle_alpha   90.00
_cell.angle_beta   90.00
_cell.angle_gamma   90.00
#
_symmetry.space_group_name_H-M   'P 1'
#
loop_
_entity.id
_entity.type
_entity.pdbx_description
1 polymer ?
#
loop_
_entity_poly.entity_id
_entity_poly.type
_entity_poly.pdbx_seq_one_letter_code
_entity_poly.pdbx_strand_id
1 'polypeptide(L)'
;MINLPEFDTGLYEGCELQMLNGRALLKVNIAENPSFSIRFNKVRWHQFTALPNCSAEMIENSYFMLSELQNSDKHSSFLAGDTSSVKTYKELHHFRIFLDETGCHEFIAESAYEEKP
;
A
#
# COMPACT_ATOMS: atom_id res chain seq x y z
N MET A 1 -1.52 -9.75 5.03
CA MET A 1 -1.80 -9.83 3.58
C MET A 1 -3.29 -9.58 3.37
N ILE A 2 -3.65 -8.72 2.43
CA ILE A 2 -5.04 -8.42 2.05
C ILE A 2 -5.15 -8.64 0.54
N ASN A 3 -6.00 -9.58 0.13
CA ASN A 3 -6.30 -9.80 -1.28
C ASN A 3 -7.39 -8.84 -1.71
N LEU A 4 -7.26 -8.29 -2.92
CA LEU A 4 -8.41 -7.70 -3.58
C LEU A 4 -9.41 -8.83 -3.92
N PRO A 5 -10.71 -8.52 -4.09
CA PRO A 5 -11.66 -9.47 -4.65
C PRO A 5 -11.15 -10.03 -5.97
N GLU A 6 -11.55 -11.23 -6.36
CA GLU A 6 -11.24 -11.74 -7.70
C GLU A 6 -12.01 -10.94 -8.75
N PHE A 7 -11.31 -10.45 -9.78
CA PHE A 7 -11.90 -9.73 -10.91
C PHE A 7 -11.07 -9.97 -12.17
N ASP A 8 -11.65 -9.71 -13.34
CA ASP A 8 -10.89 -9.65 -14.60
C ASP A 8 -10.03 -8.39 -14.60
N THR A 9 -8.71 -8.54 -14.64
CA THR A 9 -7.78 -7.41 -14.58
C THR A 9 -7.94 -6.42 -15.73
N GLY A 10 -8.54 -6.83 -16.85
CA GLY A 10 -8.92 -5.93 -17.94
C GLY A 10 -10.05 -4.94 -17.57
N LEU A 11 -10.69 -5.13 -16.42
CA LEU A 11 -11.70 -4.22 -15.85
C LEU A 11 -11.09 -3.22 -14.84
N TYR A 12 -9.78 -3.24 -14.62
CA TYR A 12 -9.13 -2.24 -13.78
C TYR A 12 -9.24 -0.85 -14.42
N GLU A 13 -9.70 0.15 -13.66
CA GLU A 13 -9.89 1.54 -14.15
C GLU A 13 -8.95 2.54 -13.47
N GLY A 14 -7.98 2.08 -12.69
CA GLY A 14 -7.07 2.92 -11.93
C GLY A 14 -7.33 2.92 -10.43
N CYS A 15 -6.61 3.79 -9.71
CA CYS A 15 -6.80 3.97 -8.28
C CYS A 15 -6.66 5.43 -7.84
N GLU A 16 -7.26 5.73 -6.68
CA GLU A 16 -7.17 7.03 -6.01
C GLU A 16 -6.52 6.84 -4.65
N LEU A 17 -5.53 7.68 -4.34
CA LEU A 17 -4.90 7.73 -3.02
C LEU A 17 -5.23 9.03 -2.31
N GLN A 18 -5.87 8.93 -1.15
CA GLN A 18 -6.13 10.07 -0.27
C GLN A 18 -5.31 9.92 1.01
N MET A 19 -4.58 10.96 1.41
CA MET A 19 -3.77 10.97 2.63
C MET A 19 -4.11 12.17 3.50
N LEU A 20 -4.44 11.93 4.77
CA LEU A 20 -4.74 12.99 5.74
C LEU A 20 -4.40 12.56 7.16
N ASN A 21 -3.61 13.38 7.86
CA ASN A 21 -3.26 13.22 9.28
C ASN A 21 -2.73 11.82 9.64
N GLY A 22 -1.80 11.30 8.84
CA GLY A 22 -1.22 9.97 9.06
C GLY A 22 -2.19 8.83 8.81
N ARG A 23 -3.27 9.06 8.06
CA ARG A 23 -4.12 8.00 7.50
C ARG A 23 -4.02 8.06 5.99
N ALA A 24 -4.06 6.90 5.35
CA ALA A 24 -4.22 6.81 3.90
C ALA A 24 -5.43 5.94 3.55
N LEU A 25 -6.09 6.28 2.46
CA LEU A 25 -7.15 5.51 1.84
C LEU A 25 -6.78 5.31 0.38
N LEU A 26 -6.50 4.06 0.01
CA LEU A 26 -6.26 3.65 -1.37
C LEU A 26 -7.54 3.01 -1.89
N LYS A 27 -8.18 3.66 -2.86
CA LYS A 27 -9.39 3.17 -3.52
C LYS A 27 -9.04 2.65 -4.91
N VAL A 28 -9.35 1.40 -5.17
CA VAL A 28 -9.14 0.70 -6.44
C VAL A 28 -10.48 0.66 -7.18
N ASN A 29 -10.48 1.21 -8.39
CA ASN A 29 -11.68 1.28 -9.24
C ASN A 29 -11.66 0.10 -10.22
N ILE A 30 -12.77 -0.63 -10.27
CA ILE A 30 -12.97 -1.81 -11.12
C ILE A 30 -14.29 -1.60 -11.84
N ALA A 31 -14.27 -1.66 -13.17
CA ALA A 31 -15.45 -1.50 -13.99
C ALA A 31 -16.52 -2.53 -13.59
N GLU A 32 -17.77 -2.08 -13.57
CA GLU A 32 -18.96 -2.89 -13.26
C GLU A 32 -18.96 -3.54 -11.85
N ASN A 33 -18.00 -3.21 -11.00
CA ASN A 33 -17.86 -3.73 -9.64
C ASN A 33 -17.80 -2.59 -8.61
N PRO A 34 -18.18 -2.85 -7.35
CA PRO A 34 -17.89 -1.92 -6.27
C PRO A 34 -16.38 -1.66 -6.16
N SER A 35 -15.99 -0.41 -5.97
CA SER A 35 -14.60 -0.06 -5.69
C SER A 35 -14.11 -0.77 -4.42
N PHE A 36 -12.88 -1.26 -4.46
CA PHE A 36 -12.23 -1.85 -3.30
C PHE A 36 -11.37 -0.82 -2.59
N SER A 37 -11.50 -0.70 -1.27
CA SER A 37 -10.79 0.32 -0.50
C SER A 37 -9.90 -0.29 0.57
N ILE A 38 -8.66 0.19 0.65
CA ILE A 38 -7.70 -0.20 1.69
C ILE A 38 -7.38 1.03 2.53
N ARG A 39 -7.63 0.93 3.82
CA ARG A 39 -7.28 1.97 4.79
C ARG A 39 -5.98 1.62 5.51
N PHE A 40 -5.08 2.58 5.59
CA PHE A 40 -3.85 2.52 6.36
C PHE A 40 -3.90 3.50 7.52
N ASN A 41 -3.49 3.05 8.71
CA ASN A 41 -3.46 3.87 9.91
C ASN A 41 -2.05 4.15 10.40
N LYS A 42 -1.86 5.36 10.93
CA LYS A 42 -0.57 5.91 11.37
C LYS A 42 0.53 5.71 10.33
N VAL A 43 0.22 6.05 9.09
CA VAL A 43 1.19 6.12 8.00
C VAL A 43 2.30 7.10 8.39
N ARG A 44 3.54 6.66 8.21
CA ARG A 44 4.76 7.42 8.47
C ARG A 44 5.58 7.68 7.23
N TRP A 45 5.37 6.86 6.21
CA TRP A 45 5.99 7.00 4.91
C TRP A 45 5.12 6.40 3.83
N HIS A 46 5.16 7.01 2.65
CA HIS A 46 4.54 6.52 1.43
C HIS A 46 5.48 6.79 0.26
N GLN A 47 5.57 5.83 -0.66
CA GLN A 47 6.23 6.00 -1.94
C GLN A 47 5.33 5.47 -3.04
N PHE A 48 5.28 6.21 -4.15
CA PHE A 48 4.71 5.75 -5.40
C PHE A 48 5.83 5.55 -6.43
N THR A 49 5.77 4.44 -7.16
CA THR A 49 6.67 4.12 -8.26
C THR A 49 5.83 3.79 -9.49
N ALA A 50 5.92 4.61 -10.54
CA ALA A 50 5.19 4.39 -11.78
C ALA A 50 5.65 3.10 -12.48
N LEU A 51 4.74 2.44 -13.22
CA LEU A 51 4.97 1.14 -13.89
C LEU A 51 6.34 1.00 -14.58
N PRO A 52 6.82 1.96 -15.40
CA PRO A 52 8.11 1.80 -16.09
C PRO A 52 9.33 1.68 -15.17
N ASN A 53 9.18 2.06 -13.90
CA ASN A 53 10.23 2.06 -12.89
C ASN A 53 10.05 0.95 -11.84
N CYS A 54 9.00 0.12 -11.96
CA CYS A 54 8.79 -1.01 -11.08
C CYS A 54 9.74 -2.15 -11.46
N SER A 55 10.48 -2.68 -10.49
CA SER A 55 11.26 -3.91 -10.69
C SER A 55 10.35 -5.14 -10.67
N ALA A 56 10.83 -6.27 -11.22
CA ALA A 56 10.10 -7.54 -11.15
C ALA A 56 9.80 -7.94 -9.70
N GLU A 57 10.73 -7.71 -8.77
CA GLU A 57 10.56 -7.96 -7.33
C GLU A 57 9.45 -7.11 -6.70
N MET A 58 9.23 -5.89 -7.20
CA MET A 58 8.13 -5.04 -6.73
C MET A 58 6.76 -5.55 -7.16
N ILE A 59 6.71 -6.26 -8.29
CA ILE A 59 5.48 -6.83 -8.85
C ILE A 59 5.21 -8.21 -8.22
N GLU A 60 6.28 -9.00 -8.06
CA GLU A 60 6.22 -10.33 -7.50
C GLU A 60 5.59 -10.31 -6.10
N ASN A 61 4.59 -11.16 -5.89
CA ASN A 61 3.81 -11.22 -4.66
C ASN A 61 3.10 -9.92 -4.28
N SER A 62 2.90 -8.96 -5.18
CA SER A 62 2.16 -7.71 -4.89
C SER A 62 1.13 -7.33 -5.96
N TYR A 63 1.01 -8.13 -7.03
CA TYR A 63 0.06 -7.89 -8.13
C TYR A 63 -1.40 -8.00 -7.66
N PHE A 64 -2.13 -6.87 -7.66
CA PHE A 64 -3.49 -6.72 -7.12
C PHE A 64 -3.66 -7.34 -5.72
N MET A 65 -2.64 -7.21 -4.88
CA MET A 65 -2.63 -7.75 -3.53
C MET A 65 -1.77 -6.87 -2.62
N LEU A 66 -2.28 -6.57 -1.42
CA LEU A 66 -1.50 -5.88 -0.40
C LEU A 66 -0.67 -6.89 0.39
N SER A 67 0.63 -6.85 0.17
CA SER A 67 1.62 -7.67 0.85
C SER A 67 2.36 -6.89 1.91
N GLU A 68 2.71 -7.58 3.00
CA GLU A 68 3.59 -7.05 4.02
C GLU A 68 4.99 -7.59 3.78
N LEU A 69 5.95 -6.69 3.58
CA LEU A 69 7.33 -7.02 3.30
C LEU A 69 8.09 -7.23 4.62
N GLN A 70 8.41 -8.50 4.88
CA GLN A 70 9.24 -8.88 6.01
C GLN A 70 10.69 -8.45 5.77
N ASN A 71 11.35 -7.94 6.81
CA ASN A 71 12.79 -7.59 6.80
C ASN A 71 13.24 -6.63 5.69
N SER A 72 12.38 -5.72 5.21
CA SER A 72 12.81 -4.80 4.15
C SER A 72 13.85 -3.78 4.66
N ASP A 73 14.90 -3.54 3.87
CA ASP A 73 15.93 -2.54 4.18
C ASP A 73 15.34 -1.13 4.37
N LYS A 74 14.27 -0.81 3.63
CA LYS A 74 13.54 0.46 3.77
C LYS A 74 12.90 0.61 5.15
N HIS A 75 12.30 -0.46 5.68
CA HIS A 75 11.71 -0.45 7.01
C HIS A 75 12.79 -0.27 8.09
N SER A 76 13.88 -1.03 8.01
CA SER A 76 15.02 -0.92 8.93
C SER A 76 15.66 0.47 8.89
N SER A 77 15.84 1.03 7.68
CA SER A 77 16.39 2.37 7.48
C SER A 77 15.46 3.45 8.04
N PHE A 78 14.15 3.30 7.85
CA PHE A 78 13.16 4.23 8.41
C PHE A 78 13.18 4.21 9.94
N LEU A 79 13.18 3.01 10.55
CA LEU A 79 13.25 2.87 12.01
C LEU A 79 14.55 3.41 12.60
N ALA A 80 15.68 3.23 11.89
CA ALA A 80 16.97 3.76 12.30
C ALA A 80 17.05 5.30 12.21
N GLY A 81 16.34 5.89 11.24
CA GLY A 81 16.27 7.34 11.04
C GLY A 81 15.24 8.05 11.92
N ASP A 82 14.30 7.35 12.55
CA ASP A 82 13.30 7.96 13.42
C ASP A 82 13.89 8.30 14.80
N THR A 83 14.34 9.55 14.95
CA THR A 83 14.90 10.09 16.19
C THR A 83 13.84 10.65 17.16
N SER A 84 12.54 10.42 16.90
CA SER A 84 11.48 10.94 17.77
C SER A 84 11.55 10.31 19.16
N SER A 85 11.60 11.15 20.20
CA SER A 85 11.53 10.73 21.60
C SER A 85 10.14 10.21 22.02
N VAL A 86 9.11 10.50 21.22
CA VAL A 86 7.73 10.05 21.43
C VAL A 86 7.27 9.28 20.20
N LYS A 87 7.19 7.95 20.34
CA LYS A 87 6.60 7.08 19.32
C LYS A 87 5.08 7.05 19.51
N THR A 88 4.34 7.70 18.60
CA THR A 88 2.86 7.66 18.60
C THR A 88 2.29 6.34 18.05
N TYR A 89 3.18 5.45 17.62
CA TYR A 89 2.87 4.15 17.04
C TYR A 89 3.46 3.03 17.92
N LYS A 90 2.82 1.87 17.92
CA LYS A 90 3.30 0.68 18.65
C LYS A 90 4.30 -0.11 17.82
N GLU A 91 3.94 -0.35 16.56
CA GLU A 91 4.72 -1.11 15.58
C GLU A 91 4.51 -0.47 14.21
N LEU A 92 5.49 -0.64 13.31
CA LEU A 92 5.38 -0.21 11.92
C LEU A 92 5.63 -1.44 11.04
N HIS A 93 4.88 -1.49 9.94
CA HIS A 93 4.92 -2.54 8.95
C HIS A 93 5.16 -1.89 7.59
N HIS A 94 5.87 -2.59 6.71
CA HIS A 94 6.05 -2.17 5.33
C HIS A 94 5.07 -2.90 4.43
N PHE A 95 4.11 -2.17 3.89
CA PHE A 95 3.12 -2.69 2.94
C PHE A 95 3.49 -2.32 1.51
N ARG A 96 3.22 -3.22 0.57
CA ARG A 96 3.37 -3.01 -0.88
C ARG A 96 2.14 -3.53 -1.61
N ILE A 97 1.70 -2.78 -2.62
CA ILE A 97 0.71 -3.22 -3.61
C ILE A 97 1.13 -2.73 -4.99
N PHE A 98 0.99 -3.57 -6.00
CA PHE A 98 1.19 -3.23 -7.40
C PHE A 98 -0.15 -3.32 -8.13
N LEU A 99 -0.50 -2.25 -8.84
CA LEU A 99 -1.77 -2.06 -9.53
C LEU A 99 -1.51 -1.81 -11.02
N ASP A 100 -1.11 -2.87 -11.70
CA ASP A 100 -0.95 -2.95 -13.15
C ASP A 100 -0.43 -1.67 -13.83
N GLU A 101 -1.20 -1.08 -14.74
CA GLU A 101 -0.85 0.14 -15.48
C GLU A 101 -0.54 1.37 -14.60
N THR A 102 -1.02 1.42 -13.36
CA THR A 102 -0.73 2.53 -12.44
C THR A 102 0.66 2.41 -11.82
N GLY A 103 1.07 1.21 -11.42
CA GLY A 103 2.35 0.97 -10.76
C GLY A 103 2.24 0.60 -9.28
N CYS A 104 3.29 0.88 -8.51
CA CYS A 104 3.46 0.36 -7.16
C CYS A 104 3.31 1.43 -6.07
N HIS A 105 2.53 1.11 -5.04
CA HIS A 105 2.44 1.88 -3.82
C HIS A 105 3.10 1.12 -2.67
N GLU A 106 3.98 1.80 -1.94
CA GLU A 106 4.60 1.30 -0.73
C GLU A 106 4.25 2.21 0.45
N PHE A 107 3.98 1.61 1.62
CA PHE A 107 3.60 2.32 2.83
C PHE A 107 4.37 1.78 4.03
N ILE A 108 4.84 2.66 4.91
CA ILE A 108 5.19 2.29 6.28
C ILE A 108 4.08 2.81 7.19
N ALA A 109 3.35 1.89 7.82
CA ALA A 109 2.16 2.20 8.63
C ALA A 109 2.00 1.22 9.79
N GLU A 110 1.21 1.58 10.81
CA GLU A 110 0.94 0.69 11.95
C GLU A 110 -0.03 -0.44 11.59
N SER A 111 -0.95 -0.19 10.66
CA SER A 111 -1.89 -1.23 10.21
C SER A 111 -2.48 -0.89 8.85
N ALA A 112 -2.95 -1.92 8.18
CA ALA A 112 -3.76 -1.83 6.97
C ALA A 112 -4.96 -2.79 7.08
N TYR A 113 -6.11 -2.39 6.55
CA TYR A 113 -7.32 -3.22 6.48
C TYR A 113 -8.21 -2.79 5.32
N GLU A 114 -9.01 -3.74 4.82
CA GLU A 114 -10.10 -3.43 3.90
C GLU A 114 -11.10 -2.49 4.58
N GLU A 115 -11.43 -1.40 3.92
CA GLU A 115 -12.51 -0.51 4.32
C GLU A 115 -13.81 -0.99 3.68
N LYS A 116 -14.70 -1.54 4.52
CA LYS A 116 -16.06 -1.86 4.13
C LYS A 116 -16.88 -0.57 3.98
N PRO A 117 -17.81 -0.51 3.00
CA PRO A 117 -18.73 0.60 2.86
C PRO A 117 -19.63 0.79 4.09
#